data_AF-A0A553R898-F1
#
_entry.id   AF-A0A553R898-F1
#
_cell.length_a   1.000
_cell.length_b   1.000
_cell.length_c   1.000
_cell.angle_alpha   90.00
_cell.angle_beta   90.00
_cell.angle_gamma   90.00
#
_symmetry.space_group_name_H-M   'P 1'
#
loop_
_entity.id
_entity.type
_entity.pdbx_description
1 polymer ?
#
loop_
_entity_poly.entity_id
_entity_poly.type
_entity_poly.pdbx_seq_one_letter_code
_entity_poly.pdbx_strand_id
1 'polypeptide(L)'
;AEFLQKFAQVQGSSSSKKCAFCLTRDGRAVKVQRTIFSECFYVMAMDELSRITHDTQMQADAESMMDQLVFWVQTDSSDLGRPQLPGDPPINGMAVPMMLLCLVDQLTEGRSELVEKYRALGHALEAGWFLLKYSLSVGDVELQKTAVEKFMKVPFCNGWDKQHGGLFYFLDVDGYCPTQLEWNMKLWWPHCEALIAFLMAYSHSRDPALMDTFKLLYDYTFKHFSDEEHGEWFGYLSREGEVVLDFKGGPFKGFFHVPRCLYLCEKLLDSLLEQQEA
;
A
#
# COMPACT_ATOMS: atom_id res chain seq x y z
N ALA A 1 -2.94 -7.76 19.79
CA ALA A 1 -1.55 -8.20 19.89
C ALA A 1 -1.44 -9.71 20.05
N GLU A 2 -1.92 -10.23 21.18
CA GLU A 2 -1.74 -11.61 21.62
C GLU A 2 -2.18 -12.64 20.58
N PHE A 3 -3.32 -12.40 19.90
CA PHE A 3 -3.80 -13.28 18.85
C PHE A 3 -2.78 -13.43 17.70
N LEU A 4 -2.24 -12.32 17.19
CA LEU A 4 -1.30 -12.37 16.07
C LEU A 4 0.04 -12.98 16.50
N GLN A 5 0.57 -12.59 17.67
CA GLN A 5 1.82 -13.17 18.19
C GLN A 5 1.72 -14.69 18.37
N LYS A 6 0.55 -15.18 18.77
CA LYS A 6 0.32 -16.62 19.00
C LYS A 6 0.00 -17.41 17.75
N PHE A 7 -0.74 -16.84 16.80
CA PHE A 7 -1.39 -17.60 15.72
C PHE A 7 -1.00 -17.15 14.30
N ALA A 8 -0.35 -16.00 14.11
CA ALA A 8 -0.02 -15.53 12.76
C ALA A 8 0.97 -16.48 12.07
N GLN A 9 2.00 -16.93 12.78
CA GLN A 9 3.02 -17.83 12.25
C GLN A 9 2.53 -19.28 12.21
N VAL A 10 2.81 -19.99 11.12
CA VAL A 10 2.37 -21.37 10.92
C VAL A 10 3.18 -22.32 11.80
N GLN A 11 2.53 -22.91 12.80
CA GLN A 11 3.15 -23.89 13.69
C GLN A 11 3.34 -25.23 12.95
N GLY A 12 4.58 -25.63 12.65
CA GLY A 12 4.85 -26.91 11.98
C GLY A 12 6.25 -27.08 11.37
N SER A 13 6.97 -25.99 11.10
CA SER A 13 8.41 -26.05 10.85
C SER A 13 9.12 -25.24 11.91
N SER A 14 10.09 -25.81 12.60
CA SER A 14 10.79 -25.14 13.70
C SER A 14 11.65 -23.94 13.26
N SER A 15 11.76 -23.68 11.95
CA SER A 15 12.61 -22.62 11.38
C SER A 15 11.88 -21.59 10.51
N SER A 16 10.71 -21.89 9.95
CA SER A 16 10.02 -20.95 9.05
C SER A 16 9.20 -19.92 9.82
N LYS A 17 9.44 -18.64 9.51
CA LYS A 17 8.64 -17.51 10.00
C LYS A 17 7.39 -17.25 9.17
N LYS A 18 6.97 -18.20 8.32
CA LYS A 18 5.85 -18.01 7.41
C LYS A 18 4.56 -17.74 8.19
N CYS A 19 3.87 -16.67 7.82
CA CYS A 19 2.56 -16.33 8.31
C CYS A 19 1.45 -16.99 7.47
N ALA A 20 0.37 -17.37 8.14
CA ALA A 20 -0.87 -17.76 7.51
C ALA A 20 -1.53 -16.55 6.85
N PHE A 21 -2.14 -16.78 5.69
CA PHE A 21 -2.96 -15.79 4.99
C PHE A 21 -4.35 -15.66 5.60
N CYS A 22 -4.92 -16.78 6.07
CA CYS A 22 -6.24 -16.82 6.70
C CYS A 22 -6.22 -17.79 7.87
N LEU A 23 -6.83 -17.36 8.97
CA LEU A 23 -6.97 -18.11 10.21
C LEU A 23 -8.46 -18.26 10.52
N THR A 24 -8.83 -19.35 11.18
CA THR A 24 -10.13 -19.44 11.85
C THR A 24 -10.19 -18.47 13.02
N ARG A 25 -11.40 -18.21 13.53
CA ARG A 25 -11.60 -17.31 14.70
C ARG A 25 -10.79 -17.75 15.92
N ASP A 26 -10.54 -19.04 16.09
CA ASP A 26 -9.75 -19.64 17.16
C ASP A 26 -8.25 -19.79 16.83
N GLY A 27 -7.77 -19.27 15.70
CA GLY A 27 -6.35 -19.17 15.38
C GLY A 27 -5.74 -20.36 14.62
N ARG A 28 -6.56 -21.24 14.03
CA ARG A 28 -6.05 -22.34 13.20
C ARG A 28 -5.84 -21.87 11.77
N ALA A 29 -4.67 -22.16 11.20
CA ALA A 29 -4.34 -21.80 9.82
C ALA A 29 -5.28 -22.51 8.83
N VAL A 30 -5.94 -21.72 7.96
CA VAL A 30 -6.83 -22.19 6.90
C VAL A 30 -6.13 -22.11 5.55
N LYS A 31 -5.38 -21.03 5.30
CA LYS A 31 -4.70 -20.78 4.04
C LYS A 31 -3.34 -20.15 4.30
N VAL A 32 -2.32 -20.61 3.58
CA VAL A 32 -1.00 -19.97 3.51
C VAL A 32 -0.81 -19.50 2.08
N GLN A 33 -0.53 -18.21 1.89
CA GLN A 33 -0.21 -17.69 0.58
C GLN A 33 1.30 -17.79 0.35
N ARG A 34 1.68 -18.19 -0.86
CA ARG A 34 3.08 -18.27 -1.31
C ARG A 34 3.64 -16.88 -1.63
N THR A 35 3.45 -15.90 -0.76
CA THR A 35 3.88 -14.50 -0.89
C THR A 35 4.39 -14.01 0.47
N ILE A 36 4.97 -12.82 0.48
CA ILE A 36 5.48 -12.15 1.69
C ILE A 36 4.47 -11.22 2.36
N PHE A 37 3.28 -11.02 1.79
CA PHE A 37 2.41 -9.91 2.18
C PHE A 37 1.85 -10.04 3.60
N SER A 38 1.51 -11.26 4.04
CA SER A 38 1.06 -11.50 5.41
C SER A 38 2.14 -11.12 6.42
N GLU A 39 3.39 -11.40 6.11
CA GLU A 39 4.56 -11.05 6.92
C GLU A 39 4.84 -9.56 6.90
N CYS A 40 4.69 -8.89 5.75
CA CYS A 40 4.85 -7.43 5.69
C CYS A 40 3.86 -6.74 6.64
N PHE A 41 2.57 -7.07 6.58
CA PHE A 41 1.59 -6.47 7.49
C PHE A 41 1.76 -6.91 8.94
N TYR A 42 2.31 -8.12 9.19
CA TYR A 42 2.71 -8.54 10.53
C TYR A 42 3.81 -7.62 11.09
N VAL A 43 4.87 -7.32 10.31
CA VAL A 43 5.94 -6.40 10.72
C VAL A 43 5.38 -5.02 11.04
N MET A 44 4.55 -4.44 10.16
CA MET A 44 3.93 -3.13 10.39
C MET A 44 3.14 -3.10 11.71
N ALA A 45 2.31 -4.13 11.95
CA ALA A 45 1.49 -4.18 13.14
C ALA A 45 2.30 -4.38 14.43
N MET A 46 3.35 -5.20 14.40
CA MET A 46 4.23 -5.43 15.55
C MET A 46 5.09 -4.20 15.86
N ASP A 47 5.60 -3.50 14.84
CA ASP A 47 6.39 -2.27 15.02
C ASP A 47 5.56 -1.12 15.59
N GLU A 48 4.36 -0.87 15.06
CA GLU A 48 3.48 0.18 15.60
C GLU A 48 3.08 -0.11 17.04
N LEU A 49 2.75 -1.38 17.33
CA LEU A 49 2.32 -1.74 18.67
C LEU A 49 3.48 -1.67 19.68
N SER A 50 4.68 -2.15 19.32
CA SER A 50 5.85 -2.10 20.19
C SER A 50 6.21 -0.65 20.58
N ARG A 51 6.01 0.32 19.68
CA ARG A 51 6.24 1.75 19.95
C ARG A 51 5.32 2.28 21.05
N ILE A 52 4.06 1.85 21.06
CA ILE A 52 3.05 2.32 22.02
C ILE A 52 3.15 1.55 23.34
N THR A 53 3.46 0.25 23.31
CA THR A 53 3.56 -0.57 24.53
C THR A 53 4.95 -0.60 25.14
N HIS A 54 5.96 -0.06 24.44
CA HIS A 54 7.37 -0.16 24.77
C HIS A 54 7.85 -1.61 24.93
N ASP A 55 7.28 -2.54 24.16
CA ASP A 55 7.65 -3.96 24.18
C ASP A 55 8.86 -4.22 23.28
N THR A 56 10.03 -4.37 23.90
CA THR A 56 11.29 -4.59 23.19
C THR A 56 11.38 -5.96 22.52
N GLN A 57 10.67 -6.97 23.02
CA GLN A 57 10.64 -8.29 22.38
C GLN A 57 9.83 -8.25 21.10
N MET A 58 8.67 -7.58 21.13
CA MET A 58 7.83 -7.37 19.95
C MET A 58 8.57 -6.59 18.87
N GLN A 59 9.36 -5.59 19.26
CA GLN A 59 10.23 -4.86 18.35
C GLN A 59 11.29 -5.77 17.70
N ALA A 60 11.99 -6.56 18.52
CA ALA A 60 12.98 -7.51 18.03
C ALA A 60 12.36 -8.55 17.07
N ASP A 61 11.15 -9.01 17.34
CA ASP A 61 10.42 -9.95 16.48
C ASP A 61 10.07 -9.32 15.13
N ALA A 62 9.66 -8.04 15.12
CA ALA A 62 9.36 -7.29 13.89
C ALA A 62 10.61 -7.11 13.01
N GLU A 63 11.74 -6.70 13.59
CA GLU A 63 13.03 -6.57 12.88
C GLU A 63 13.55 -7.92 12.38
N SER A 64 13.42 -8.96 13.19
CA SER A 64 13.82 -10.31 12.82
C SER A 64 12.96 -10.86 11.67
N MET A 65 11.67 -10.51 11.62
CA MET A 65 10.81 -10.82 10.48
C MET A 65 11.18 -9.98 9.24
N MET A 66 11.52 -8.71 9.40
CA MET A 66 12.02 -7.87 8.29
C MET A 66 13.27 -8.47 7.65
N ASP A 67 14.24 -8.94 8.45
CA ASP A 67 15.45 -9.56 7.92
C ASP A 67 15.13 -10.85 7.14
N GLN A 68 14.13 -11.61 7.58
CA GLN A 68 13.63 -12.78 6.85
C GLN A 68 12.96 -12.39 5.52
N LEU A 69 12.18 -11.31 5.50
CA LEU A 69 11.56 -10.78 4.28
C LEU A 69 12.62 -10.39 3.25
N VAL A 70 13.67 -9.69 3.69
CA VAL A 70 14.80 -9.30 2.84
C VAL A 70 15.50 -10.54 2.29
N PHE A 71 15.76 -11.53 3.13
CA PHE A 71 16.34 -12.80 2.71
C PHE A 71 15.48 -13.51 1.66
N TRP A 72 14.16 -13.58 1.85
CA TRP A 72 13.26 -14.21 0.88
C TRP A 72 13.18 -13.49 -0.46
N VAL A 73 13.33 -12.16 -0.46
CA VAL A 73 13.24 -11.36 -1.68
C VAL A 73 14.57 -11.33 -2.44
N GLN A 74 15.70 -11.26 -1.74
CA GLN A 74 17.01 -11.01 -2.35
C GLN A 74 17.88 -12.26 -2.49
N THR A 75 17.68 -13.26 -1.63
CA THR A 75 18.62 -14.39 -1.49
C THR A 75 17.97 -15.72 -1.84
N ASP A 76 16.92 -16.12 -1.13
CA ASP A 76 16.29 -17.43 -1.31
C ASP A 76 14.80 -17.42 -0.96
N SER A 77 13.95 -17.63 -1.96
CA SER A 77 12.50 -17.66 -1.83
C SER A 77 11.91 -19.07 -1.61
N SER A 78 12.75 -20.09 -1.40
CA SER A 78 12.33 -21.50 -1.32
C SER A 78 11.25 -21.74 -0.26
N ASP A 79 11.36 -21.10 0.90
CA ASP A 79 10.38 -21.18 1.99
C ASP A 79 9.01 -20.60 1.63
N LEU A 80 8.92 -19.74 0.60
CA LEU A 80 7.64 -19.26 0.08
C LEU A 80 6.91 -20.34 -0.73
N GLY A 81 7.59 -21.45 -1.07
CA GLY A 81 6.99 -22.60 -1.75
C GLY A 81 6.68 -22.36 -3.21
N ARG A 82 7.41 -21.47 -3.89
CA ARG A 82 7.31 -21.24 -5.35
C ARG A 82 8.52 -21.85 -6.07
N PRO A 83 8.54 -23.17 -6.34
CA PRO A 83 9.57 -23.73 -7.19
C PRO A 83 9.46 -23.07 -8.57
N GLN A 84 10.56 -22.54 -9.09
CA GLN A 84 10.60 -22.01 -10.46
C GLN A 84 10.43 -23.18 -11.42
N LEU A 85 9.39 -23.15 -12.25
CA LEU A 85 9.21 -24.13 -13.30
C LEU A 85 10.04 -23.70 -14.53
N PRO A 86 10.52 -24.65 -15.36
CA PRO A 86 11.35 -24.32 -16.53
C PRO A 86 10.70 -23.37 -17.54
N GLY A 87 9.36 -23.26 -17.51
CA GLY A 87 8.59 -22.37 -18.39
C GLY A 87 8.23 -21.02 -17.77
N ASP A 88 8.59 -20.76 -16.51
CA ASP A 88 8.25 -19.51 -15.83
C ASP A 88 9.28 -18.43 -16.18
N PRO A 89 8.93 -17.40 -16.97
CA PRO A 89 9.83 -16.27 -17.17
C PRO A 89 10.01 -15.54 -15.83
N PRO A 90 11.21 -15.00 -15.56
CA PRO A 90 11.43 -14.19 -14.36
C PRO A 90 10.59 -12.92 -14.44
N ILE A 91 9.62 -12.79 -13.53
CA ILE A 91 8.76 -11.60 -13.41
C ILE A 91 8.95 -11.04 -12.00
N ASN A 92 9.18 -9.73 -11.91
CA ASN A 92 9.16 -9.01 -10.63
C ASN A 92 7.92 -8.11 -10.58
N GLY A 93 6.95 -8.47 -9.74
CA GLY A 93 5.74 -7.69 -9.54
C GLY A 93 6.01 -6.49 -8.65
N MET A 94 5.57 -5.29 -9.08
CA MET A 94 5.79 -4.00 -8.39
C MET A 94 5.39 -4.00 -6.90
N ALA A 95 4.42 -4.82 -6.51
CA ALA A 95 3.96 -4.93 -5.12
C ALA A 95 5.05 -5.38 -4.13
N VAL A 96 6.02 -6.20 -4.55
CA VAL A 96 7.13 -6.64 -3.67
C VAL A 96 8.04 -5.46 -3.32
N PRO A 97 8.59 -4.72 -4.32
CA PRO A 97 9.28 -3.45 -4.08
C PRO A 97 8.54 -2.49 -3.17
N MET A 98 7.26 -2.26 -3.47
CA MET A 98 6.43 -1.30 -2.75
C MET A 98 6.31 -1.67 -1.27
N MET A 99 5.98 -2.92 -0.97
CA MET A 99 5.79 -3.35 0.41
C MET A 99 7.09 -3.32 1.20
N LEU A 100 8.23 -3.67 0.60
CA LEU A 100 9.52 -3.52 1.27
C LEU A 100 9.84 -2.05 1.56
N LEU A 101 9.60 -1.14 0.62
CA LEU A 101 9.81 0.30 0.85
C LEU A 101 8.91 0.83 1.98
N CYS A 102 7.64 0.40 2.02
CA CYS A 102 6.74 0.73 3.12
C CYS A 102 7.32 0.29 4.48
N LEU A 103 7.91 -0.91 4.54
CA LEU A 103 8.51 -1.43 5.77
C LEU A 103 9.78 -0.69 6.17
N VAL A 104 10.61 -0.31 5.20
CA VAL A 104 11.81 0.50 5.48
C VAL A 104 11.40 1.84 6.06
N ASP A 105 10.47 2.55 5.43
CA ASP A 105 9.93 3.82 5.93
C ASP A 105 9.34 3.66 7.35
N GLN A 106 8.51 2.64 7.57
CA GLN A 106 7.93 2.31 8.87
C GLN A 106 8.99 2.06 9.96
N LEU A 107 9.92 1.14 9.73
CA LEU A 107 10.88 0.70 10.75
C LEU A 107 11.91 1.78 11.08
N THR A 108 12.26 2.60 10.09
CA THR A 108 13.28 3.65 10.25
C THR A 108 12.73 4.94 10.84
N GLU A 109 11.41 5.09 10.96
CA GLU A 109 10.80 6.28 11.56
C GLU A 109 11.30 6.48 13.00
N GLY A 110 12.03 7.58 13.21
CA GLY A 110 12.63 7.94 14.50
C GLY A 110 13.83 7.07 14.93
N ARG A 111 14.40 6.25 14.04
CA ARG A 111 15.46 5.26 14.36
C ARG A 111 16.63 5.30 13.39
N SER A 112 17.59 6.18 13.66
CA SER A 112 18.75 6.43 12.80
C SER A 112 19.63 5.20 12.55
N GLU A 113 19.70 4.27 13.51
CA GLU A 113 20.46 3.02 13.42
C GLU A 113 19.92 2.05 12.35
N LEU A 114 18.59 2.02 12.16
CA LEU A 114 17.96 1.16 11.15
C LEU A 114 18.03 1.77 9.74
N VAL A 115 18.17 3.11 9.64
CA VAL A 115 18.34 3.81 8.36
C VAL A 115 19.58 3.28 7.62
N GLU A 116 20.70 3.13 8.33
CA GLU A 116 21.93 2.60 7.73
C GLU A 116 21.77 1.12 7.34
N LYS A 117 21.14 0.32 8.21
CA LYS A 117 20.91 -1.11 7.97
C LYS A 117 20.11 -1.37 6.69
N TYR A 118 19.08 -0.58 6.43
CA TYR A 118 18.16 -0.79 5.30
C TYR A 118 18.35 0.19 4.14
N ARG A 119 19.41 1.01 4.14
CA ARG A 119 19.67 2.03 3.09
C ARG A 119 19.64 1.44 1.68
N ALA A 120 20.27 0.29 1.47
CA ALA A 120 20.36 -0.35 0.15
C ALA A 120 18.98 -0.74 -0.43
N LEU A 121 17.99 -1.01 0.43
CA LEU A 121 16.63 -1.34 0.02
C LEU A 121 15.85 -0.09 -0.42
N GLY A 122 16.07 1.03 0.27
CA GLY A 122 15.42 2.31 -0.04
C GLY A 122 15.82 2.87 -1.42
N HIS A 123 17.01 2.55 -1.90
CA HIS A 123 17.51 3.03 -3.20
C HIS A 123 16.97 2.26 -4.42
N ALA A 124 16.38 1.08 -4.21
CA ALA A 124 16.16 0.11 -5.29
C ALA A 124 14.70 -0.02 -5.77
N LEU A 125 13.73 0.66 -5.14
CA LEU A 125 12.31 0.27 -5.23
C LEU A 125 11.39 1.49 -5.38
N GLU A 126 10.47 1.46 -6.36
CA GLU A 126 9.71 2.64 -6.82
C GLU A 126 8.18 2.40 -6.87
N ALA A 127 7.40 3.30 -6.25
CA ALA A 127 6.00 3.56 -6.60
C ALA A 127 5.59 4.99 -6.22
N GLY A 128 4.76 5.62 -7.04
CA GLY A 128 4.55 7.08 -7.12
C GLY A 128 4.69 7.90 -5.84
N TRP A 129 3.75 7.80 -4.89
CA TRP A 129 3.77 8.69 -3.71
C TRP A 129 4.80 8.28 -2.66
N PHE A 130 5.13 6.99 -2.54
CA PHE A 130 6.27 6.54 -1.73
C PHE A 130 7.59 7.01 -2.31
N LEU A 131 7.71 7.00 -3.64
CA LEU A 131 8.86 7.51 -4.36
C LEU A 131 8.99 9.02 -4.17
N LEU A 132 7.87 9.75 -4.23
CA LEU A 132 7.84 11.16 -3.91
C LEU A 132 8.31 11.40 -2.48
N LYS A 133 7.72 10.72 -1.48
CA LYS A 133 8.12 10.82 -0.06
C LYS A 133 9.62 10.55 0.15
N TYR A 134 10.14 9.49 -0.46
CA TYR A 134 11.55 9.15 -0.41
C TYR A 134 12.43 10.21 -1.09
N SER A 135 12.09 10.62 -2.31
CA SER A 135 12.84 11.64 -3.06
C SER A 135 12.89 12.99 -2.34
N LEU A 136 11.88 13.31 -1.54
CA LEU A 136 11.87 14.49 -0.67
C LEU A 136 12.80 14.34 0.53
N SER A 137 12.91 13.16 1.13
CA SER A 137 13.79 12.92 2.28
C SER A 137 15.27 12.96 1.90
N VAL A 138 15.62 12.57 0.67
CA VAL A 138 16.99 12.64 0.14
C VAL A 138 17.29 13.91 -0.66
N GLY A 139 16.27 14.73 -0.97
CA GLY A 139 16.42 15.98 -1.73
C GLY A 139 16.68 15.81 -3.22
N ASP A 140 16.27 14.69 -3.83
CA ASP A 140 16.48 14.41 -5.26
C ASP A 140 15.33 14.97 -6.12
N VAL A 141 15.58 16.13 -6.73
CA VAL A 141 14.59 16.87 -7.53
C VAL A 141 14.20 16.14 -8.82
N GLU A 142 15.14 15.45 -9.47
CA GLU A 142 14.84 14.72 -10.71
C GLU A 142 13.97 13.48 -10.41
N LEU A 143 14.22 12.83 -9.27
CA LEU A 143 13.38 11.74 -8.80
C LEU A 143 11.98 12.21 -8.40
N GLN A 144 11.87 13.37 -7.73
CA GLN A 144 10.57 14.01 -7.43
C GLN A 144 9.76 14.25 -8.71
N LYS A 145 10.40 14.83 -9.74
CA LYS A 145 9.76 15.07 -11.04
C LYS A 145 9.32 13.77 -11.70
N THR A 146 10.18 12.76 -11.68
CA THR A 146 9.87 11.42 -12.24
C THR A 146 8.68 10.78 -11.52
N ALA A 147 8.65 10.84 -10.19
CA ALA A 147 7.54 10.33 -9.38
C ALA A 147 6.20 10.97 -9.78
N VAL A 148 6.16 12.30 -9.87
CA VAL A 148 4.93 13.04 -10.22
C VAL A 148 4.54 12.82 -11.68
N GLU A 149 5.47 13.00 -12.63
CA GLU A 149 5.14 12.93 -14.05
C GLU A 149 4.82 11.51 -14.51
N LYS A 150 5.65 10.53 -14.13
CA LYS A 150 5.59 9.17 -14.68
C LYS A 150 4.75 8.22 -13.84
N PHE A 151 4.73 8.36 -12.52
CA PHE A 151 4.01 7.44 -11.63
C PHE A 151 2.69 7.99 -11.07
N MET A 152 2.39 9.27 -11.27
CA MET A 152 1.10 9.85 -10.87
C MET A 152 0.31 10.36 -12.09
N LYS A 153 0.84 11.36 -12.81
CA LYS A 153 0.10 12.01 -13.93
C LYS A 153 -0.19 11.04 -15.07
N VAL A 154 0.80 10.25 -15.53
CA VAL A 154 0.59 9.28 -16.62
C VAL A 154 -0.44 8.18 -16.26
N PRO A 155 -0.32 7.48 -15.11
CA PRO A 155 -1.34 6.50 -14.71
C PRO A 155 -2.73 7.11 -14.52
N PHE A 156 -2.83 8.33 -13.98
CA PHE A 156 -4.13 9.00 -13.85
C PHE A 156 -4.75 9.32 -15.22
N CYS A 157 -3.98 9.93 -16.13
CA CYS A 157 -4.46 10.29 -17.47
C CYS A 157 -4.96 9.08 -18.28
N ASN A 158 -4.33 7.93 -18.13
CA ASN A 158 -4.72 6.68 -18.79
C ASN A 158 -5.82 5.93 -18.03
N GLY A 159 -5.78 5.98 -16.69
CA GLY A 159 -6.65 5.24 -15.78
C GLY A 159 -8.03 5.86 -15.57
N TRP A 160 -8.18 7.17 -15.74
CA TRP A 160 -9.43 7.87 -15.49
C TRP A 160 -10.47 7.62 -16.59
N ASP A 161 -11.62 7.08 -16.21
CA ASP A 161 -12.77 6.87 -17.11
C ASP A 161 -13.44 8.22 -17.40
N LYS A 162 -13.18 8.78 -18.59
CA LYS A 162 -13.74 10.07 -18.99
C LYS A 162 -15.27 10.06 -19.16
N GLN A 163 -15.88 8.88 -19.29
CA GLN A 163 -17.32 8.75 -19.52
C GLN A 163 -18.10 8.70 -18.21
N HIS A 164 -17.62 7.93 -17.23
CA HIS A 164 -18.32 7.70 -15.95
C HIS A 164 -17.62 8.29 -14.73
N GLY A 165 -16.42 8.83 -14.89
CA GLY A 165 -15.54 9.20 -13.78
C GLY A 165 -14.91 7.97 -13.11
N GLY A 166 -13.94 8.20 -12.24
CA GLY A 166 -13.28 7.15 -11.48
C GLY A 166 -12.21 6.38 -12.27
N LEU A 167 -11.28 5.78 -11.52
CA LEU A 167 -10.16 5.00 -12.06
C LEU A 167 -10.60 3.58 -12.39
N PHE A 168 -10.28 3.11 -13.60
CA PHE A 168 -10.35 1.69 -13.94
C PHE A 168 -9.44 0.86 -13.03
N TYR A 169 -9.83 -0.39 -12.79
CA TYR A 169 -9.07 -1.26 -11.91
C TYR A 169 -7.85 -1.87 -12.61
N PHE A 170 -8.01 -2.32 -13.86
CA PHE A 170 -6.92 -2.84 -14.68
C PHE A 170 -6.99 -2.25 -16.09
N LEU A 171 -5.82 -2.05 -16.68
CA LEU A 171 -5.66 -1.64 -18.08
C LEU A 171 -4.55 -2.45 -18.72
N ASP A 172 -4.67 -2.62 -20.03
CA ASP A 172 -3.62 -3.18 -20.86
C ASP A 172 -2.77 -2.04 -21.45
N VAL A 173 -1.44 -2.22 -21.45
CA VAL A 173 -0.50 -1.18 -21.89
C VAL A 173 -0.60 -0.87 -23.39
N ASP A 174 -0.99 -1.87 -24.18
CA ASP A 174 -1.15 -1.76 -25.64
C ASP A 174 -2.61 -1.40 -26.01
N GLY A 175 -3.48 -1.23 -25.02
CA GLY A 175 -4.89 -0.88 -25.21
C GLY A 175 -5.79 -2.04 -25.62
N TYR A 176 -5.33 -3.29 -25.47
CA TYR A 176 -6.19 -4.46 -25.66
C TYR A 176 -7.20 -4.63 -24.52
N CYS A 177 -8.20 -5.49 -24.71
CA CYS A 177 -9.13 -5.83 -23.65
C CYS A 177 -8.38 -6.58 -22.51
N PRO A 178 -8.38 -6.07 -21.26
CA PRO A 178 -7.73 -6.76 -20.16
C PRO A 178 -8.35 -8.13 -19.90
N THR A 179 -7.54 -9.07 -19.39
CA THR A 179 -8.01 -10.44 -19.11
C THR A 179 -8.82 -10.56 -17.83
N GLN A 180 -8.66 -9.61 -16.89
CA GLN A 180 -9.37 -9.60 -15.61
C GLN A 180 -10.83 -9.21 -15.85
N LEU A 181 -11.78 -9.97 -15.32
CA LEU A 181 -13.20 -9.70 -15.53
C LEU A 181 -13.63 -8.38 -14.88
N GLU A 182 -12.98 -8.03 -13.78
CA GLU A 182 -13.20 -6.85 -12.97
C GLU A 182 -12.42 -5.61 -13.45
N TRP A 183 -11.78 -5.65 -14.63
CA TRP A 183 -10.89 -4.59 -15.10
C TRP A 183 -11.51 -3.20 -15.11
N ASN A 184 -12.81 -3.10 -15.41
CA ASN A 184 -13.52 -1.84 -15.52
C ASN A 184 -14.22 -1.39 -14.23
N MET A 185 -14.16 -2.19 -13.16
CA MET A 185 -14.74 -1.84 -11.87
C MET A 185 -14.03 -0.65 -11.24
N LYS A 186 -14.73 0.07 -10.37
CA LYS A 186 -14.16 1.20 -9.61
C LYS A 186 -14.03 0.74 -8.16
N LEU A 187 -12.80 0.53 -7.72
CA LEU A 187 -12.50 0.09 -6.35
C LEU A 187 -12.15 1.27 -5.46
N TRP A 188 -12.42 1.17 -4.15
CA TRP A 188 -12.15 2.24 -3.20
C TRP A 188 -10.67 2.59 -3.09
N TRP A 189 -9.79 1.58 -3.03
CA TRP A 189 -8.39 1.79 -2.63
C TRP A 189 -7.56 2.54 -3.68
N PRO A 190 -7.68 2.33 -5.02
CA PRO A 190 -6.93 3.14 -5.98
C PRO A 190 -7.27 4.63 -5.89
N HIS A 191 -8.53 4.94 -5.55
CA HIS A 191 -8.96 6.32 -5.32
C HIS A 191 -8.38 6.89 -4.03
N CYS A 192 -8.38 6.12 -2.93
CA CYS A 192 -7.67 6.50 -1.70
C CYS A 192 -6.19 6.82 -1.95
N GLU A 193 -5.48 5.96 -2.67
CA GLU A 193 -4.05 6.18 -2.97
C GLU A 193 -3.84 7.40 -3.87
N ALA A 194 -4.72 7.62 -4.85
CA ALA A 194 -4.66 8.78 -5.72
C ALA A 194 -4.90 10.08 -4.95
N LEU A 195 -5.84 10.11 -4.00
CA LEU A 195 -6.07 11.26 -3.13
C LEU A 195 -4.81 11.65 -2.35
N ILE A 196 -4.16 10.66 -1.71
CA ILE A 196 -2.90 10.89 -0.99
C ILE A 196 -1.83 11.40 -1.95
N ALA A 197 -1.65 10.73 -3.10
CA ALA A 197 -0.58 11.03 -4.05
C ALA A 197 -0.68 12.46 -4.63
N PHE A 198 -1.85 12.85 -5.11
CA PHE A 198 -2.04 14.17 -5.71
C PHE A 198 -1.98 15.30 -4.70
N LEU A 199 -2.51 15.10 -3.49
CA LEU A 199 -2.42 16.09 -2.42
C LEU A 199 -0.98 16.28 -1.94
N MET A 200 -0.22 15.18 -1.78
CA MET A 200 1.19 15.22 -1.43
C MET A 200 2.01 15.89 -2.54
N ALA A 201 1.77 15.55 -3.81
CA ALA A 201 2.46 16.20 -4.93
C ALA A 201 2.16 17.71 -4.97
N TYR A 202 0.92 18.11 -4.70
CA TYR A 202 0.55 19.53 -4.58
C TYR A 202 1.25 20.19 -3.39
N SER A 203 1.30 19.55 -2.23
CA SER A 203 1.88 20.17 -1.02
C SER A 203 3.33 20.57 -1.20
N HIS A 204 4.08 19.82 -2.03
CA HIS A 204 5.47 20.09 -2.32
C HIS A 204 5.69 21.01 -3.52
N SER A 205 5.02 20.76 -4.65
CA SER A 205 5.28 21.50 -5.89
C SER A 205 4.47 22.78 -6.03
N ARG A 206 3.34 22.89 -5.32
CA ARG A 206 2.34 23.96 -5.46
C ARG A 206 1.79 24.16 -6.88
N ASP A 207 1.90 23.15 -7.74
CA ASP A 207 1.30 23.14 -9.08
C ASP A 207 -0.25 23.07 -8.97
N PRO A 208 -1.00 24.12 -9.36
CA PRO A 208 -2.46 24.15 -9.23
C PRO A 208 -3.17 22.99 -9.94
N ALA A 209 -2.60 22.47 -11.04
CA ALA A 209 -3.20 21.36 -11.77
C ALA A 209 -3.29 20.06 -10.94
N LEU A 210 -2.37 19.87 -9.98
CA LEU A 210 -2.42 18.75 -9.05
C LEU A 210 -3.58 18.89 -8.05
N MET A 211 -3.83 20.11 -7.57
CA MET A 211 -4.96 20.41 -6.70
C MET A 211 -6.30 20.23 -7.44
N ASP A 212 -6.38 20.65 -8.70
CA ASP A 212 -7.58 20.43 -9.52
C ASP A 212 -7.86 18.94 -9.71
N THR A 213 -6.81 18.15 -9.93
CA THR A 213 -6.92 16.68 -10.02
C THR A 213 -7.34 16.06 -8.68
N PHE A 214 -6.77 16.52 -7.57
CA PHE A 214 -7.17 16.11 -6.23
C PHE A 214 -8.65 16.39 -5.96
N LYS A 215 -9.15 17.58 -6.30
CA LYS A 215 -10.57 17.94 -6.15
C LYS A 215 -11.48 17.04 -6.97
N LEU A 216 -11.13 16.78 -8.23
CA LEU A 216 -11.88 15.86 -9.08
C LEU A 216 -11.96 14.44 -8.48
N LEU A 217 -10.83 13.95 -7.95
CA LEU A 217 -10.78 12.66 -7.24
C LEU A 217 -11.61 12.69 -5.96
N TYR A 218 -11.53 13.76 -5.18
CA TYR A 218 -12.22 13.92 -3.90
C TYR A 218 -13.73 13.89 -4.12
N ASP A 219 -14.23 14.72 -5.03
CA ASP A 219 -15.65 14.82 -5.35
C ASP A 219 -16.22 13.48 -5.83
N TYR A 220 -15.50 12.78 -6.73
CA TYR A 220 -15.90 11.46 -7.19
C TYR A 220 -15.90 10.44 -6.04
N THR A 221 -14.82 10.41 -5.25
CA THR A 221 -14.62 9.36 -4.25
C THR A 221 -15.65 9.45 -3.12
N PHE A 222 -15.85 10.66 -2.58
CA PHE A 222 -16.83 10.88 -1.52
C PHE A 222 -18.26 10.66 -1.99
N LYS A 223 -18.59 11.08 -3.23
CA LYS A 223 -19.93 10.87 -3.78
C LYS A 223 -20.28 9.40 -4.00
N HIS A 224 -19.33 8.60 -4.49
CA HIS A 224 -19.63 7.24 -4.97
C HIS A 224 -19.31 6.13 -3.96
N PHE A 225 -18.31 6.32 -3.09
CA PHE A 225 -17.90 5.27 -2.15
C PHE A 225 -18.42 5.50 -0.73
N SER A 226 -18.62 6.75 -0.29
CA SER A 226 -19.04 7.04 1.08
C SER A 226 -20.48 6.59 1.32
N ASP A 227 -20.70 5.80 2.38
CA ASP A 227 -22.05 5.49 2.85
C ASP A 227 -22.35 6.33 4.10
N GLU A 228 -23.09 7.42 3.90
CA GLU A 228 -23.47 8.33 4.98
C GLU A 228 -24.50 7.71 5.95
N GLU A 229 -25.25 6.69 5.52
CA GLU A 229 -26.30 6.06 6.34
C GLU A 229 -25.70 5.12 7.38
N HIS A 230 -24.75 4.27 6.96
CA HIS A 230 -24.17 3.24 7.83
C HIS A 230 -22.72 3.50 8.25
N GLY A 231 -22.10 4.55 7.71
CA GLY A 231 -20.68 4.83 7.87
C GLY A 231 -19.79 3.89 7.06
N GLU A 232 -18.50 4.21 7.02
CA GLU A 232 -17.50 3.58 6.15
C GLU A 232 -17.81 3.70 4.65
N TRP A 233 -16.89 3.25 3.82
CA TRP A 233 -17.02 3.29 2.37
C TRP A 233 -17.37 1.91 1.81
N PHE A 234 -18.16 1.88 0.74
CA PHE A 234 -18.26 0.69 -0.12
C PHE A 234 -16.91 0.39 -0.76
N GLY A 235 -16.67 -0.88 -1.08
CA GLY A 235 -15.43 -1.30 -1.73
C GLY A 235 -15.52 -1.33 -3.25
N TYR A 236 -16.64 -1.78 -3.80
CA TYR A 236 -16.68 -2.31 -5.16
C TYR A 236 -17.86 -1.72 -5.91
N LEU A 237 -17.56 -0.88 -6.89
CA LEU A 237 -18.55 -0.28 -7.77
C LEU A 237 -18.42 -0.82 -9.19
N SER A 238 -19.51 -0.75 -9.95
CA SER A 238 -19.52 -0.98 -11.39
C SER A 238 -18.74 0.13 -12.10
N ARG A 239 -18.55 -0.01 -13.41
CA ARG A 239 -17.93 1.05 -14.22
C ARG A 239 -18.68 2.38 -14.10
N GLU A 240 -20.00 2.33 -14.00
CA GLU A 240 -20.91 3.47 -13.91
C GLU A 240 -20.90 4.14 -12.54
N GLY A 241 -20.22 3.55 -11.54
CA GLY A 241 -20.13 4.08 -10.19
C GLY A 241 -21.26 3.64 -9.26
N GLU A 242 -21.98 2.56 -9.61
CA GLU A 242 -23.05 1.97 -8.79
C GLU A 242 -22.50 0.86 -7.89
N VAL A 243 -23.06 0.71 -6.69
CA VAL A 243 -22.62 -0.31 -5.72
C VAL A 243 -22.89 -1.72 -6.25
N VAL A 244 -21.84 -2.53 -6.40
CA VAL A 244 -21.93 -3.94 -6.84
C VAL A 244 -21.84 -4.90 -5.66
N LEU A 245 -21.00 -4.58 -4.67
CA LEU A 245 -20.87 -5.34 -3.43
C LEU A 245 -21.02 -4.38 -2.25
N ASP A 246 -22.06 -4.61 -1.44
CA ASP A 246 -22.50 -3.73 -0.36
C ASP A 246 -21.78 -3.96 0.99
N PHE A 247 -20.93 -4.99 1.08
CA PHE A 247 -20.15 -5.24 2.28
C PHE A 247 -19.07 -4.17 2.52
N LYS A 248 -18.93 -3.73 3.77
CA LYS A 248 -17.94 -2.71 4.19
C LYS A 248 -16.56 -3.28 4.51
N GLY A 249 -16.48 -4.59 4.73
CA GLY A 249 -15.25 -5.32 4.98
C GLY A 249 -15.35 -6.75 4.45
N GLY A 250 -14.22 -7.30 4.03
CA GLY A 250 -14.15 -8.62 3.41
C GLY A 250 -12.70 -9.11 3.30
N PRO A 251 -12.43 -10.12 2.45
CA PRO A 251 -11.10 -10.73 2.37
C PRO A 251 -9.97 -9.76 2.01
N PHE A 252 -10.28 -8.66 1.29
CA PHE A 252 -9.31 -7.68 0.80
C PHE A 252 -9.64 -6.23 1.19
N LYS A 253 -10.79 -5.98 1.86
CA LYS A 253 -11.15 -4.67 2.40
C LYS A 253 -11.21 -4.75 3.92
N GLY A 254 -10.41 -3.92 4.58
CA GLY A 254 -10.40 -3.79 6.03
C GLY A 254 -10.08 -2.36 6.44
N PHE A 255 -9.84 -2.17 7.74
CA PHE A 255 -9.49 -0.88 8.35
C PHE A 255 -8.04 -0.50 8.02
N PHE A 256 -7.78 -0.09 6.78
CA PHE A 256 -6.45 0.28 6.31
C PHE A 256 -6.50 1.48 5.33
N HIS A 257 -6.86 1.24 4.07
CA HIS A 257 -6.77 2.28 3.02
C HIS A 257 -7.61 3.52 3.32
N VAL A 258 -8.89 3.36 3.71
CA VAL A 258 -9.81 4.48 3.98
C VAL A 258 -9.31 5.33 5.15
N PRO A 259 -9.15 4.81 6.38
CA PRO A 259 -8.71 5.64 7.51
C PRO A 259 -7.31 6.22 7.28
N ARG A 260 -6.37 5.47 6.67
CA ARG A 260 -5.03 6.00 6.33
C ARG A 260 -5.11 7.16 5.35
N CYS A 261 -5.92 7.04 4.31
CA CYS A 261 -6.13 8.09 3.33
C CYS A 261 -6.65 9.36 3.98
N LEU A 262 -7.71 9.25 4.77
CA LEU A 262 -8.32 10.42 5.41
C LEU A 262 -7.36 11.09 6.39
N TYR A 263 -6.68 10.31 7.24
CA TYR A 263 -5.69 10.82 8.19
C TYR A 263 -4.51 11.53 7.51
N LEU A 264 -3.94 10.93 6.45
CA LEU A 264 -2.82 11.55 5.73
C LEU A 264 -3.28 12.81 4.97
N CYS A 265 -4.46 12.79 4.36
CA CYS A 265 -5.00 13.97 3.69
C CYS A 265 -5.28 15.11 4.67
N GLU A 266 -5.86 14.82 5.84
CA GLU A 266 -6.07 15.79 6.92
C GLU A 266 -4.75 16.46 7.32
N LYS A 267 -3.73 15.67 7.67
CA LYS A 267 -2.41 16.20 8.05
C LYS A 267 -1.77 17.07 6.96
N LEU A 268 -1.92 16.68 5.69
CA LEU A 268 -1.40 17.46 4.57
C LEU A 268 -2.19 18.77 4.44
N LEU A 269 -3.52 18.76 4.54
CA LEU A 269 -4.34 19.96 4.45
C LEU A 269 -4.05 20.93 5.60
N ASP A 270 -3.93 20.45 6.83
CA ASP A 270 -3.57 21.27 7.99
C ASP A 270 -2.24 22.00 7.76
N SER A 271 -1.21 21.25 7.34
CA SER A 271 0.10 21.84 7.02
C SER A 271 0.04 22.87 5.87
N LEU A 272 -0.85 22.67 4.90
CA LEU A 272 -1.05 23.61 3.79
C LEU A 272 -1.71 24.91 4.24
N LEU A 273 -2.68 24.83 5.16
CA LEU A 273 -3.41 25.97 5.71
C LEU A 273 -2.52 26.78 6.66
N GLU A 274 -1.76 26.14 7.54
CA GLU A 274 -0.82 26.83 8.44
C GLU A 274 0.23 27.66 7.68
N GLN A 275 0.72 27.16 6.55
CA GLN A 275 1.69 27.88 5.70
C GLN A 275 1.07 29.07 4.95
N GLN A 276 -0.26 29.15 4.85
CA GLN A 276 -0.95 30.26 4.21
C GLN A 276 -1.26 31.40 5.20
N GLU A 277 -1.28 31.09 6.50
CA GLU A 277 -1.48 32.06 7.59
C GLU A 277 -0.18 32.71 8.10
N ALA A 278 0.98 32.10 7.78
CA ALA A 278 2.32 32.58 8.14
C ALA A 278 2.91 33.55 7.09
#